data_AF-A0A1G7HML1-F1
#
_entry.id   AF-A0A1G7HML1-F1
#
_cell.length_a   1.000
_cell.length_b   1.000
_cell.length_c   1.000
_cell.angle_alpha   90.00
_cell.angle_beta   90.00
_cell.angle_gamma   90.00
#
_symmetry.space_group_name_H-M   'P 1'
#
loop_
_entity.id
_entity.type
_entity.pdbx_description
1 polymer ?
#
loop_
_entity_poly.entity_id
_entity_poly.type
_entity_poly.pdbx_seq_one_letter_code
_entity_poly.pdbx_strand_id
1 'polypeptide(L)'
;MSWKMVQLLLSAVMILLGAAMPVYASDCVAPTKAELDAAQAYFINRQIVPVTVTIATEALEPNDECFWKIRFYSRSSSQSATWFLSPDHRYLLPALYDLSSKPTLQTWKKNARLMDLLSSGNPPMVGSATAPVEIVMFSDFECPYCRQLEKTMKEEILPRYGNKIRIVFRQFPLQTHSWAHEAALVTSCIARDDVPTFWQVKEFIFSNQESITESNLVPLIAPLLKQRPNLEPEALVRCSRSQETQRLVDRDMELGTQNGVYSTPTLFINGVLMRGTGEIQRLNPLIEAMIAQTSNAATQGSNPH
;
A
#
# COMPACT_ATOMS: atom_id res chain seq x y z
N MET A 1 -28.34 51.62 -59.19
CA MET A 1 -29.52 51.00 -59.84
C MET A 1 -30.02 49.90 -58.89
N SER A 2 -31.04 50.21 -58.08
CA SER A 2 -32.43 49.74 -58.24
C SER A 2 -32.64 48.30 -57.71
N TRP A 3 -33.19 48.12 -56.48
CA TRP A 3 -34.60 47.74 -56.19
C TRP A 3 -34.84 46.22 -56.47
N LYS A 4 -35.30 45.31 -55.61
CA LYS A 4 -36.23 45.23 -54.45
C LYS A 4 -35.96 43.85 -53.77
N MET A 5 -35.87 43.73 -52.44
CA MET A 5 -36.97 43.34 -51.52
C MET A 5 -37.51 41.91 -51.74
N VAL A 6 -37.44 41.07 -50.69
CA VAL A 6 -38.55 40.27 -50.08
C VAL A 6 -38.10 38.91 -49.49
N GLN A 7 -38.30 38.81 -48.17
CA GLN A 7 -38.62 37.65 -47.30
C GLN A 7 -37.54 36.63 -46.83
N LEU A 8 -37.14 36.90 -45.58
CA LEU A 8 -36.95 35.98 -44.45
C LEU A 8 -37.63 34.59 -44.57
N LEU A 9 -36.83 33.54 -44.40
CA LEU A 9 -37.19 32.35 -43.61
C LEU A 9 -35.91 31.85 -42.90
N LEU A 10 -35.86 32.06 -41.58
CA LEU A 10 -34.85 31.50 -40.68
C LEU A 10 -35.21 30.03 -40.42
N SER A 11 -34.49 29.12 -41.06
CA SER A 11 -34.51 27.70 -40.72
C SER A 11 -33.18 27.37 -40.03
N ALA A 12 -33.20 27.31 -38.71
CA ALA A 12 -32.09 26.83 -37.90
C ALA A 12 -31.90 25.33 -38.16
N VAL A 13 -30.77 24.96 -38.78
CA VAL A 13 -30.34 23.56 -38.91
C VAL A 13 -29.63 23.19 -37.60
N MET A 14 -30.35 22.53 -36.69
CA MET A 14 -29.75 21.84 -35.55
C MET A 14 -29.18 20.51 -36.05
N ILE A 15 -27.84 20.40 -36.06
CA ILE A 15 -27.13 19.15 -36.32
C ILE A 15 -27.24 18.30 -35.04
N LEU A 16 -28.15 17.32 -35.03
CA LEU A 16 -28.19 16.25 -34.04
C LEU A 16 -27.13 15.20 -34.39
N LEU A 17 -25.97 15.28 -33.74
CA LEU A 17 -25.03 14.16 -33.64
C LEU A 17 -25.61 13.16 -32.64
N GLY A 18 -26.43 12.24 -33.14
CA GLY A 18 -26.90 11.08 -32.39
C GLY A 18 -25.77 10.06 -32.24
N ALA A 19 -25.09 10.06 -31.11
CA ALA A 19 -24.41 8.86 -30.65
C ALA A 19 -25.50 7.89 -30.17
N ALA A 20 -25.72 6.80 -30.93
CA ALA A 20 -26.55 5.69 -30.48
C ALA A 20 -25.86 5.05 -29.26
N MET A 21 -26.27 5.43 -28.07
CA MET A 21 -25.97 4.66 -26.86
C MET A 21 -26.80 3.38 -26.87
N PRO A 22 -26.23 2.22 -26.47
CA PRO A 22 -27.01 1.01 -26.34
C PRO A 22 -28.09 1.24 -25.27
N VAL A 23 -29.35 1.22 -25.71
CA VAL A 23 -30.51 1.19 -24.82
C VAL A 23 -30.59 -0.23 -24.27
N TYR A 24 -29.92 -0.48 -23.16
CA TYR A 24 -30.36 -1.53 -22.23
C TYR A 24 -31.48 -0.91 -21.41
N ALA A 25 -32.70 -1.42 -21.56
CA ALA A 25 -33.86 -0.94 -20.83
C ALA A 25 -33.70 -1.28 -19.35
N SER A 26 -33.43 -0.29 -18.51
CA SER A 26 -33.37 -0.45 -17.06
C SER A 26 -34.81 -0.45 -16.50
N ASP A 27 -35.36 -1.62 -16.16
CA ASP A 27 -36.64 -1.75 -15.43
C ASP A 27 -36.54 -1.30 -13.96
N CYS A 28 -35.40 -0.74 -13.55
CA CYS A 28 -35.16 -0.25 -12.19
C CYS A 28 -35.98 1.02 -11.90
N VAL A 29 -36.84 0.94 -10.89
CA VAL A 29 -37.57 2.10 -10.37
C VAL A 29 -36.58 3.03 -9.66
N ALA A 30 -36.52 4.29 -10.09
CA ALA A 30 -35.65 5.28 -9.47
C ALA A 30 -36.14 5.69 -8.07
N PRO A 31 -35.22 5.93 -7.12
CA PRO A 31 -35.59 6.42 -5.81
C PRO A 31 -36.23 7.80 -5.91
N THR A 32 -37.34 7.94 -5.20
CA THR A 32 -38.06 9.20 -5.05
C THR A 32 -37.22 10.20 -4.26
N LYS A 33 -37.55 11.48 -4.41
CA LYS A 33 -36.91 12.55 -3.63
C LYS A 33 -37.00 12.30 -2.12
N ALA A 34 -38.14 11.79 -1.63
CA ALA A 34 -38.33 11.51 -0.21
C ALA A 34 -37.39 10.39 0.30
N GLU A 35 -37.16 9.36 -0.51
CA GLU A 35 -36.22 8.28 -0.19
C GLU A 35 -34.76 8.77 -0.21
N LEU A 36 -34.41 9.66 -1.14
CA LEU A 36 -33.09 10.30 -1.19
C LEU A 36 -32.85 11.24 0.01
N ASP A 37 -33.87 12.02 0.39
CA ASP A 37 -33.83 12.89 1.57
C ASP A 37 -33.66 12.05 2.86
N ALA A 38 -34.36 10.91 2.96
CA ALA A 38 -34.21 9.97 4.08
C ALA A 38 -32.80 9.35 4.12
N ALA A 39 -32.27 8.89 2.97
CA ALA A 39 -30.92 8.36 2.87
C ALA A 39 -29.87 9.41 3.29
N GLN A 40 -30.04 10.66 2.88
CA GLN A 40 -29.19 11.77 3.29
C GLN A 40 -29.25 12.02 4.81
N ALA A 41 -30.44 11.99 5.41
CA ALA A 41 -30.59 12.17 6.86
C ALA A 41 -29.87 11.07 7.65
N TYR A 42 -30.01 9.81 7.24
CA TYR A 42 -29.28 8.69 7.84
C TYR A 42 -27.75 8.81 7.66
N PHE A 43 -27.29 9.23 6.48
CA PHE A 43 -25.86 9.46 6.23
C PHE A 43 -25.30 10.55 7.14
N ILE A 44 -25.94 11.72 7.22
CA ILE A 44 -25.49 12.84 8.05
C ILE A 44 -25.48 12.46 9.54
N ASN A 45 -26.56 11.85 10.03
CA ASN A 45 -26.69 11.48 11.44
C ASN A 45 -25.64 10.43 11.88
N ARG A 46 -25.26 9.52 10.98
CA ARG A 46 -24.26 8.47 11.28
C ARG A 46 -22.82 8.94 11.17
N GLN A 47 -22.54 9.95 10.34
CA GLN A 47 -21.17 10.44 10.13
C GLN A 47 -20.74 11.51 11.15
N ILE A 48 -21.65 12.05 11.97
CA ILE A 48 -21.36 13.08 12.99
C ILE A 48 -20.56 14.26 12.39
N VAL A 49 -20.99 14.79 11.24
CA VAL A 49 -20.39 16.00 10.65
C VAL A 49 -21.48 16.91 10.06
N PRO A 50 -21.46 18.23 10.34
CA PRO A 50 -22.39 19.17 9.73
C PRO A 50 -21.92 19.47 8.30
N VAL A 51 -22.38 18.66 7.33
CA VAL A 51 -22.08 18.87 5.91
C VAL A 51 -23.35 19.25 5.15
N THR A 52 -23.26 20.31 4.35
CA THR A 52 -24.16 20.47 3.21
C THR A 52 -23.75 19.46 2.15
N VAL A 53 -24.60 18.47 1.91
CA VAL A 53 -24.33 17.37 1.00
C VAL A 53 -25.08 17.58 -0.31
N THR A 54 -24.41 17.35 -1.44
CA THR A 54 -25.09 17.19 -2.74
C THR A 54 -25.11 15.70 -3.09
N ILE A 55 -26.22 15.22 -3.66
CA ILE A 55 -26.40 13.81 -4.00
C ILE A 55 -26.29 13.64 -5.52
N ALA A 56 -25.51 12.65 -5.96
CA ALA A 56 -25.65 12.09 -7.29
C ALA A 56 -26.03 10.61 -7.17
N THR A 57 -26.95 10.16 -8.02
CA THR A 57 -27.43 8.78 -8.08
C THR A 57 -27.06 8.16 -9.41
N GLU A 58 -26.68 6.88 -9.37
CA GLU A 58 -26.36 6.06 -10.52
C GLU A 58 -26.94 4.66 -10.26
N ALA A 59 -27.77 4.15 -11.18
CA ALA A 59 -28.25 2.78 -11.07
C ALA A 59 -27.07 1.83 -11.23
N LEU A 60 -26.98 0.83 -10.35
CA LEU A 60 -26.12 -0.31 -10.53
C LEU A 60 -26.99 -1.51 -10.86
N GLU A 61 -26.67 -2.17 -11.95
CA GLU A 61 -27.36 -3.37 -12.42
C GLU A 61 -26.47 -4.61 -12.28
N PRO A 62 -26.00 -4.97 -11.06
CA PRO A 62 -25.44 -6.29 -10.87
C PRO A 62 -26.59 -7.30 -10.95
N ASN A 63 -26.60 -8.10 -12.02
CA ASN A 63 -27.54 -9.22 -12.23
C ASN A 63 -29.03 -8.84 -12.11
N ASP A 64 -29.44 -7.70 -12.68
CA ASP A 64 -30.84 -7.22 -12.69
C ASP A 64 -31.45 -6.91 -11.31
N GLU A 65 -30.65 -6.85 -10.24
CA GLU A 65 -31.18 -6.61 -8.90
C GLU A 65 -31.43 -5.13 -8.57
N CYS A 66 -31.08 -4.15 -9.41
CA CYS A 66 -31.46 -2.72 -9.24
C CYS A 66 -30.99 -2.02 -7.95
N PHE A 67 -29.77 -2.27 -7.49
CA PHE A 67 -29.17 -1.44 -6.43
C PHE A 67 -28.86 -0.03 -6.94
N TRP A 68 -29.01 0.99 -6.09
CA TRP A 68 -28.69 2.37 -6.47
C TRP A 68 -27.42 2.86 -5.77
N LYS A 69 -26.41 3.26 -6.55
CA LYS A 69 -25.22 3.93 -6.04
C LYS A 69 -25.55 5.38 -5.73
N ILE A 70 -25.40 5.76 -4.47
CA ILE A 70 -25.60 7.11 -3.98
C ILE A 70 -24.24 7.69 -3.61
N ARG A 71 -23.84 8.78 -4.28
CA ARG A 71 -22.63 9.54 -3.94
C ARG A 71 -23.03 10.80 -3.20
N PHE A 72 -22.54 10.91 -1.99
CA PHE A 72 -22.66 12.09 -1.14
C PHE A 72 -21.42 12.96 -1.29
N TYR A 73 -21.58 14.17 -1.79
CA TYR A 73 -20.51 15.16 -1.94
C TYR A 73 -20.57 16.17 -0.82
N SER A 74 -19.48 16.32 -0.08
CA SER A 74 -19.32 17.46 0.82
C SER A 74 -19.10 18.75 0.02
N ARG A 75 -19.77 19.85 0.39
CA ARG A 75 -19.43 21.17 -0.17
C ARG A 75 -18.22 21.82 0.49
N SER A 76 -17.84 21.37 1.69
CA SER A 76 -16.72 21.90 2.46
C SER A 76 -15.41 21.14 2.25
N SER A 77 -15.44 19.98 1.58
CA SER A 77 -14.26 19.19 1.25
C SER A 77 -14.42 18.52 -0.12
N SER A 78 -13.32 18.27 -0.84
CA SER A 78 -13.32 17.51 -2.10
C SER A 78 -13.60 16.01 -1.90
N GLN A 79 -14.11 15.61 -0.72
CA GLN A 79 -14.35 14.22 -0.37
C GLN A 79 -15.78 13.82 -0.76
N SER A 80 -15.90 12.60 -1.27
CA SER A 80 -17.18 11.97 -1.56
C SER A 80 -17.29 10.62 -0.85
N ALA A 81 -18.46 10.32 -0.30
CA ALA A 81 -18.77 9.00 0.23
C ALA A 81 -19.74 8.28 -0.73
N THR A 82 -19.49 7.01 -1.00
CA THR A 82 -20.39 6.16 -1.79
C THR A 82 -21.13 5.21 -0.87
N TRP A 83 -22.45 5.17 -1.03
CA TRP A 83 -23.35 4.22 -0.37
C TRP A 83 -24.26 3.59 -1.41
N PHE A 84 -24.99 2.57 -1.01
CA PHE A 84 -25.85 1.79 -1.88
C PHE A 84 -27.23 1.68 -1.26
N LEU A 85 -28.25 2.05 -2.03
CA LEU A 85 -29.64 1.85 -1.63
C LEU A 85 -30.11 0.52 -2.21
N SER A 86 -30.77 -0.29 -1.37
CA SER A 86 -31.32 -1.57 -1.78
C SER A 86 -32.41 -1.40 -2.84
N PRO A 87 -32.75 -2.47 -3.59
CA PRO A 87 -33.68 -2.41 -4.70
C PRO A 87 -35.10 -1.98 -4.30
N ASP A 88 -35.49 -2.32 -3.07
CA ASP A 88 -36.75 -1.93 -2.45
C ASP A 88 -36.69 -0.54 -1.77
N HIS A 89 -35.58 0.17 -1.87
CA HIS A 89 -35.29 1.47 -1.25
C HIS A 89 -35.36 1.51 0.28
N ARG A 90 -35.34 0.35 0.95
CA ARG A 90 -35.50 0.27 2.42
C ARG A 90 -34.20 0.29 3.20
N TYR A 91 -33.09 -0.12 2.59
CA TYR A 91 -31.81 -0.30 3.26
C TYR A 91 -30.71 0.51 2.60
N LEU A 92 -29.97 1.26 3.41
CA LEU A 92 -28.79 1.99 2.98
C LEU A 92 -27.53 1.26 3.45
N LEU A 93 -26.77 0.71 2.51
CA LEU A 93 -25.62 -0.14 2.72
C LEU A 93 -24.32 0.65 2.46
N PRO A 94 -23.28 0.46 3.27
CA PRO A 94 -22.00 1.14 3.08
C PRO A 94 -21.16 0.53 1.94
N ALA A 95 -21.46 -0.72 1.55
CA ALA A 95 -20.74 -1.44 0.51
C ALA A 95 -21.62 -2.54 -0.10
N LEU A 96 -21.41 -2.80 -1.39
CA LEU A 96 -21.83 -4.02 -2.08
C LEU A 96 -20.57 -4.77 -2.52
N TYR A 97 -20.54 -6.08 -2.28
CA TYR A 97 -19.46 -6.96 -2.71
C TYR A 97 -19.99 -7.90 -3.79
N ASP A 98 -19.40 -7.84 -4.98
CA ASP A 98 -19.72 -8.77 -6.06
C ASP A 98 -19.14 -10.15 -5.76
N LEU A 99 -20.00 -11.09 -5.36
CA LEU A 99 -19.63 -12.47 -5.04
C LEU A 99 -19.37 -13.32 -6.29
N SER A 100 -19.75 -12.85 -7.48
CA SER A 100 -19.46 -13.49 -8.77
C SER A 100 -18.06 -13.11 -9.28
N SER A 101 -17.56 -11.93 -8.88
CA SER A 101 -16.16 -11.60 -9.03
C SER A 101 -15.30 -12.55 -8.19
N LYS A 102 -14.05 -12.81 -8.63
CA LYS A 102 -13.04 -13.43 -7.75
C LYS A 102 -12.30 -12.30 -7.03
N PRO A 103 -12.81 -11.77 -5.90
CA PRO A 103 -12.23 -10.59 -5.22
C PRO A 103 -10.79 -10.84 -4.79
N THR A 104 -10.46 -12.12 -4.54
CA THR A 104 -9.10 -12.56 -4.33
C THR A 104 -8.21 -12.14 -5.49
N LEU A 105 -8.52 -12.50 -6.75
CA LEU A 105 -7.61 -12.26 -7.89
C LEU A 105 -7.26 -10.78 -8.08
N GLN A 106 -8.23 -9.87 -7.91
CA GLN A 106 -7.96 -8.43 -8.02
C GLN A 106 -7.09 -7.93 -6.87
N THR A 107 -7.37 -8.39 -5.64
CA THR A 107 -6.56 -8.09 -4.47
C THR A 107 -5.14 -8.65 -4.63
N TRP A 108 -4.99 -9.88 -5.13
CA TRP A 108 -3.69 -10.49 -5.44
C TRP A 108 -2.92 -9.67 -6.46
N LYS A 109 -3.54 -9.27 -7.56
CA LYS A 109 -2.87 -8.44 -8.58
C LYS A 109 -2.43 -7.09 -8.01
N LYS A 110 -3.27 -6.45 -7.21
CA LYS A 110 -2.93 -5.21 -6.53
C LYS A 110 -1.76 -5.41 -5.55
N ASN A 111 -1.82 -6.46 -4.74
CA ASN A 111 -0.80 -6.78 -3.76
C ASN A 111 0.53 -7.17 -4.44
N ALA A 112 0.50 -7.94 -5.51
CA ALA A 112 1.68 -8.29 -6.30
C ALA A 112 2.36 -7.03 -6.86
N ARG A 113 1.60 -6.13 -7.49
CA ARG A 113 2.12 -4.83 -7.96
C ARG A 113 2.69 -3.98 -6.83
N LEU A 114 2.06 -4.01 -5.65
CA LEU A 114 2.58 -3.34 -4.47
C LEU A 114 3.91 -3.96 -4.03
N MET A 115 4.01 -5.30 -3.97
CA MET A 115 5.26 -5.97 -3.61
C MET A 115 6.38 -5.70 -4.63
N ASP A 116 6.08 -5.71 -5.92
CA ASP A 116 7.05 -5.34 -6.97
C ASP A 116 7.59 -3.92 -6.76
N LEU A 117 6.70 -2.97 -6.46
CA LEU A 117 7.07 -1.59 -6.13
C LEU A 117 7.91 -1.54 -4.85
N LEU A 118 7.46 -2.20 -3.78
CA LEU A 118 8.11 -2.24 -2.47
C LEU A 118 9.44 -2.99 -2.47
N SER A 119 9.73 -3.80 -3.49
CA SER A 119 10.98 -4.52 -3.69
C SER A 119 11.86 -3.90 -4.80
N SER A 120 11.42 -2.82 -5.44
CA SER A 120 12.14 -2.15 -6.53
C SER A 120 13.37 -1.35 -6.07
N GLY A 121 14.33 -1.07 -6.96
CA GLY A 121 15.49 -0.22 -6.61
C GLY A 121 16.53 -0.90 -5.72
N ASN A 122 16.60 -2.23 -5.79
CA ASN A 122 17.62 -3.10 -5.18
C ASN A 122 17.85 -2.88 -3.67
N PRO A 123 16.81 -2.87 -2.83
CA PRO A 123 17.02 -2.96 -1.38
C PRO A 123 17.75 -4.27 -1.03
N PRO A 124 18.42 -4.35 0.14
CA PRO A 124 18.99 -5.62 0.59
C PRO A 124 17.89 -6.68 0.79
N MET A 125 18.14 -7.86 0.22
CA MET A 125 17.22 -9.00 0.26
C MET A 125 17.95 -10.29 0.66
N VAL A 126 17.21 -11.24 1.24
CA VAL A 126 17.69 -12.59 1.54
C VAL A 126 16.58 -13.61 1.33
N GLY A 127 16.94 -14.83 0.94
CA GLY A 127 15.99 -15.91 0.64
C GLY A 127 15.84 -16.15 -0.86
N SER A 128 14.96 -17.09 -1.21
CA SER A 128 14.75 -17.48 -2.61
C SER A 128 14.00 -16.40 -3.38
N ALA A 129 14.43 -16.07 -4.60
CA ALA A 129 13.69 -15.17 -5.49
C ALA A 129 12.31 -15.74 -5.89
N THR A 130 12.13 -17.06 -5.80
CA THR A 130 10.89 -17.77 -6.07
C THR A 130 10.19 -18.23 -4.79
N ALA A 131 10.52 -17.64 -3.64
CA ALA A 131 9.85 -17.96 -2.39
C ALA A 131 8.34 -17.67 -2.52
N PRO A 132 7.45 -18.58 -2.07
CA PRO A 132 6.00 -18.36 -2.11
C PRO A 132 5.53 -17.19 -1.23
N VAL A 133 6.37 -16.71 -0.33
CA VAL A 133 6.09 -15.58 0.57
C VAL A 133 7.24 -14.58 0.51
N GLU A 134 6.93 -13.33 0.19
CA GLU A 134 7.85 -12.19 0.33
C GLU A 134 7.37 -11.30 1.48
N ILE A 135 8.33 -10.90 2.32
CA ILE A 135 8.13 -10.03 3.48
C ILE A 135 8.98 -8.78 3.27
N VAL A 136 8.33 -7.64 3.00
CA VAL A 136 9.01 -6.34 3.00
C VAL A 136 8.89 -5.73 4.39
N MET A 137 10.02 -5.36 4.98
CA MET A 137 10.14 -4.82 6.32
C MET A 137 10.61 -3.37 6.27
N PHE A 138 9.76 -2.43 6.66
CA PHE A 138 10.18 -1.07 6.98
C PHE A 138 10.62 -1.01 8.44
N SER A 139 11.88 -0.70 8.66
CA SER A 139 12.54 -0.87 9.95
C SER A 139 13.45 0.30 10.29
N ASP A 140 13.66 0.46 11.58
CA ASP A 140 14.48 1.48 12.20
C ASP A 140 15.46 0.80 13.15
N PHE A 141 16.74 1.14 13.03
CA PHE A 141 17.81 0.48 13.78
C PHE A 141 17.85 0.81 15.28
N GLU A 142 17.27 1.91 15.74
CA GLU A 142 17.17 2.32 17.15
C GLU A 142 15.84 1.89 17.79
N CYS A 143 14.84 1.58 16.97
CA CYS A 143 13.53 1.18 17.45
C CYS A 143 13.58 -0.15 18.26
N PRO A 144 13.12 -0.16 19.52
CA PRO A 144 13.12 -1.37 20.36
C PRO A 144 12.15 -2.44 19.85
N TYR A 145 11.07 -2.03 19.18
CA TYR A 145 10.11 -2.94 18.55
C TYR A 145 10.68 -3.60 17.29
N CYS A 146 11.56 -2.90 16.55
CA CYS A 146 12.28 -3.51 15.43
C CYS A 146 13.26 -4.58 15.92
N ARG A 147 13.94 -4.34 17.05
CA ARG A 147 14.76 -5.36 17.73
C ARG A 147 13.94 -6.57 18.17
N GLN A 148 12.75 -6.36 18.72
CA GLN A 148 11.86 -7.46 19.08
C GLN A 148 11.45 -8.29 17.85
N LEU A 149 11.09 -7.63 16.76
CA LEU A 149 10.78 -8.31 15.51
C LEU A 149 11.99 -9.07 14.96
N GLU A 150 13.19 -8.49 15.00
CA GLU A 150 14.42 -9.17 14.59
C GLU A 150 14.62 -10.49 15.36
N LYS A 151 14.39 -10.46 16.67
CA LYS A 151 14.46 -11.65 17.52
C LYS A 151 13.45 -12.71 17.05
N THR A 152 12.19 -12.34 16.83
CA THR A 152 11.16 -13.25 16.31
C THR A 152 11.54 -13.81 14.93
N MET A 153 12.06 -12.97 14.03
CA MET A 153 12.49 -13.40 12.70
C MET A 153 13.60 -14.47 12.79
N LYS A 154 14.60 -14.24 13.65
CA LYS A 154 15.74 -15.14 13.83
C LYS A 154 15.40 -16.43 14.56
N GLU A 155 14.61 -16.34 15.63
CA GLU A 155 14.36 -17.48 16.53
C GLU A 155 13.17 -18.34 16.10
N GLU A 156 12.17 -17.76 15.41
CA GLU A 156 10.93 -18.46 15.08
C GLU A 156 10.70 -18.60 13.58
N ILE A 157 10.82 -17.50 12.82
CA ILE A 157 10.36 -17.46 11.43
C ILE A 157 11.38 -18.10 10.47
N LEU A 158 12.64 -17.65 10.51
CA LEU A 158 13.70 -18.16 9.64
C LEU A 158 13.92 -19.67 9.81
N PRO A 159 13.99 -20.23 11.05
CA PRO A 159 14.16 -21.68 11.23
C PRO A 159 12.96 -22.50 10.72
N ARG A 160 11.74 -21.95 10.81
CA ARG A 160 10.51 -22.66 10.43
C ARG A 160 10.26 -22.68 8.93
N TYR A 161 10.51 -21.56 8.25
CA TYR A 161 10.11 -21.39 6.85
C TYR A 161 11.28 -21.47 5.87
N GLY A 162 12.52 -21.16 6.29
CA GLY A 162 13.72 -21.30 5.48
C GLY A 162 13.57 -20.68 4.08
N ASN A 163 13.75 -21.49 3.04
CA ASN A 163 13.65 -21.06 1.64
C ASN A 163 12.24 -20.72 1.15
N LYS A 164 11.20 -20.91 1.97
CA LYS A 164 9.82 -20.56 1.65
C LYS A 164 9.52 -19.07 1.80
N ILE A 165 10.44 -18.32 2.40
CA ILE A 165 10.33 -16.88 2.59
C ILE A 165 11.47 -16.14 1.90
N ARG A 166 11.16 -14.95 1.41
CA ARG A 166 12.12 -13.92 1.02
C ARG A 166 11.89 -12.71 1.88
N ILE A 167 12.96 -12.11 2.37
CA ILE A 167 12.91 -10.91 3.21
C ILE A 167 13.53 -9.77 2.43
N VAL A 168 12.87 -8.63 2.44
CA VAL A 168 13.33 -7.36 1.87
C VAL A 168 13.37 -6.33 2.99
N PHE A 169 14.52 -5.68 3.17
CA PHE A 169 14.67 -4.67 4.22
C PHE A 169 14.63 -3.26 3.61
N ARG A 170 13.83 -2.39 4.22
CA ARG A 170 13.66 -0.97 3.86
C ARG A 170 13.96 -0.08 5.04
N GLN A 171 14.69 0.99 4.78
CA GLN A 171 15.02 1.98 5.78
C GLN A 171 13.80 2.84 6.11
N PHE A 172 13.53 3.04 7.40
CA PHE A 172 12.51 3.98 7.86
C PHE A 172 12.93 4.62 9.19
N PRO A 173 14.07 5.35 9.24
CA PRO A 173 14.54 5.96 10.48
C PRO A 173 13.56 7.02 10.97
N LEU A 174 13.05 6.85 12.19
CA LEU A 174 12.13 7.78 12.82
C LEU A 174 12.91 8.99 13.36
N GLN A 175 12.38 10.20 13.15
CA GLN A 175 13.05 11.44 13.58
C GLN A 175 13.26 11.54 15.09
N THR A 176 12.48 10.82 15.90
CA THR A 176 12.61 10.77 17.36
C THR A 176 13.76 9.87 17.82
N HIS A 177 14.38 9.12 16.92
CA HIS A 177 15.50 8.24 17.18
C HIS A 177 16.80 8.89 16.74
N SER A 178 17.63 9.22 17.72
CA SER A 178 18.78 10.12 17.58
C SER A 178 19.87 9.62 16.63
N TRP A 179 20.06 8.31 16.51
CA TRP A 179 21.11 7.68 15.71
C TRP A 179 20.55 6.75 14.62
N ALA A 180 19.24 6.53 14.57
CA ALA A 180 18.60 5.72 13.52
C ALA A 180 18.93 6.20 12.10
N HIS A 181 18.97 7.53 11.88
CA HIS A 181 19.26 8.08 10.55
C HIS A 181 20.69 7.78 10.09
N GLU A 182 21.70 8.00 10.95
CA GLU A 182 23.09 7.64 10.63
C GLU A 182 23.23 6.12 10.41
N ALA A 183 22.55 5.31 11.22
CA ALA A 183 22.52 3.87 11.02
C ALA A 183 21.91 3.45 9.68
N ALA A 184 20.83 4.10 9.25
CA ALA A 184 20.23 3.86 7.94
C ALA A 184 21.22 4.19 6.81
N LEU A 185 21.93 5.33 6.89
CA LEU A 185 22.91 5.72 5.88
C LEU A 185 24.11 4.77 5.81
N VAL A 186 24.73 4.46 6.96
CA VAL A 186 25.89 3.55 7.05
C VAL A 186 25.54 2.17 6.54
N THR A 187 24.40 1.62 6.95
CA THR A 187 23.98 0.27 6.52
C THR A 187 23.55 0.25 5.06
N SER A 188 23.03 1.34 4.51
CA SER A 188 22.72 1.44 3.08
C SER A 188 23.98 1.42 2.21
N CYS A 189 25.08 2.04 2.68
CA CYS A 189 26.40 1.92 2.06
C CYS A 189 26.90 0.48 2.04
N ILE A 190 26.76 -0.23 3.16
CA ILE A 190 27.14 -1.65 3.25
C ILE A 190 26.29 -2.50 2.30
N ALA A 191 24.97 -2.29 2.29
CA ALA A 191 24.04 -3.05 1.45
C ALA A 191 24.30 -2.87 -0.05
N ARG A 192 24.72 -1.68 -0.47
CA ARG A 192 25.05 -1.40 -1.87
C ARG A 192 26.23 -2.23 -2.37
N ASP A 193 27.22 -2.45 -1.51
CA ASP A 193 28.49 -3.07 -1.91
C ASP A 193 28.55 -4.57 -1.53
N ASP A 194 27.96 -4.98 -0.40
CA ASP A 194 27.93 -6.36 0.11
C ASP A 194 26.66 -6.66 0.94
N VAL A 195 25.62 -7.19 0.26
CA VAL A 195 24.35 -7.57 0.90
C VAL A 195 24.54 -8.61 2.02
N PRO A 196 25.31 -9.71 1.85
CA PRO A 196 25.63 -10.61 2.96
C PRO A 196 26.20 -9.91 4.20
N THR A 197 27.13 -8.96 4.04
CA THR A 197 27.68 -8.18 5.17
C THR A 197 26.63 -7.27 5.78
N PHE A 198 25.73 -6.68 4.99
CA PHE A 198 24.59 -5.91 5.53
C PHE A 198 23.77 -6.73 6.53
N TRP A 199 23.41 -7.98 6.20
CA TRP A 199 22.60 -8.82 7.09
C TRP A 199 23.33 -9.13 8.41
N GLN A 200 24.64 -9.35 8.38
CA GLN A 200 25.47 -9.55 9.58
C GLN A 200 25.54 -8.29 10.44
N VAL A 201 25.78 -7.13 9.83
CA VAL A 201 25.83 -5.84 10.53
C VAL A 201 24.46 -5.47 11.11
N LYS A 202 23.38 -5.73 10.37
CA LYS A 202 22.01 -5.51 10.83
C LYS A 202 21.71 -6.30 12.10
N GLU A 203 22.06 -7.59 12.13
CA GLU A 203 21.92 -8.44 13.32
C GLU A 203 22.76 -7.94 14.50
N PHE A 204 24.00 -7.54 14.25
CA PHE A 204 24.87 -6.97 15.27
C PHE A 204 24.28 -5.69 15.87
N ILE A 205 23.80 -4.75 15.05
CA ILE A 205 23.19 -3.50 15.51
C ILE A 205 21.97 -3.78 16.37
N PHE A 206 21.04 -4.64 15.93
CA PHE A 206 19.86 -4.97 16.72
C PHE A 206 20.20 -5.64 18.06
N SER A 207 21.26 -6.46 18.10
CA SER A 207 21.72 -7.12 19.32
C SER A 207 22.43 -6.17 20.30
N ASN A 208 22.86 -4.99 19.83
CA ASN A 208 23.67 -4.04 20.59
C ASN A 208 23.05 -2.63 20.67
N GLN A 209 21.76 -2.46 20.35
CA GLN A 209 21.11 -1.13 20.27
C GLN A 209 21.40 -0.23 21.48
N GLU A 210 21.45 -0.79 22.70
CA GLU A 210 21.62 -0.03 23.94
C GLU A 210 23.04 0.56 24.11
N SER A 211 24.04 0.06 23.39
CA SER A 211 25.41 0.56 23.43
C SER A 211 25.78 1.47 22.25
N ILE A 212 24.88 1.60 21.27
CA ILE A 212 25.10 2.37 20.05
C ILE A 212 24.67 3.82 20.26
N THR A 213 25.49 4.71 19.72
CA THR A 213 25.25 6.14 19.55
C THR A 213 25.65 6.52 18.13
N GLU A 214 25.22 7.70 17.68
CA GLU A 214 25.60 8.23 16.37
C GLU A 214 27.14 8.24 16.17
N SER A 215 27.88 8.62 17.21
CA SER A 215 29.34 8.79 17.15
C SER A 215 30.14 7.47 17.18
N ASN A 216 29.58 6.39 17.73
CA ASN A 216 30.32 5.14 17.93
C ASN A 216 29.89 4.00 16.99
N LEU A 217 28.84 4.19 16.18
CA LEU A 217 28.30 3.16 15.30
C LEU A 217 29.38 2.56 14.38
N VAL A 218 30.08 3.40 13.61
CA VAL A 218 31.12 2.95 12.66
C VAL A 218 32.27 2.22 13.37
N PRO A 219 32.87 2.77 14.45
CA PRO A 219 33.85 2.04 15.26
C PRO A 219 33.37 0.68 15.77
N LEU A 220 32.11 0.56 16.19
CA LEU A 220 31.55 -0.68 16.73
C LEU A 220 31.38 -1.77 15.67
N ILE A 221 31.00 -1.41 14.44
CA ILE A 221 30.80 -2.38 13.35
C ILE A 221 32.10 -2.69 12.59
N ALA A 222 33.13 -1.84 12.68
CA ALA A 222 34.40 -2.01 11.96
C ALA A 222 35.05 -3.40 12.08
N PRO A 223 35.02 -4.10 13.24
CA PRO A 223 35.54 -5.46 13.35
C PRO A 223 34.90 -6.47 12.39
N LEU A 224 33.62 -6.26 12.02
CA LEU A 224 32.89 -7.11 11.06
C LEU A 224 33.30 -6.85 9.60
N LEU A 225 34.01 -5.74 9.35
CA LEU A 225 34.31 -5.23 8.01
C LEU A 225 35.77 -5.42 7.59
N LYS A 226 36.64 -5.91 8.48
CA LYS A 226 38.11 -6.02 8.28
C LYS A 226 38.58 -6.73 7.00
N GLN A 227 37.72 -7.53 6.37
CA GLN A 227 38.03 -8.24 5.12
C GLN A 227 37.30 -7.63 3.91
N ARG A 228 36.86 -6.38 4.01
CA ARG A 228 36.08 -5.65 3.02
C ARG A 228 36.72 -4.27 2.81
N PRO A 229 37.76 -4.16 1.98
CA PRO A 229 38.51 -2.91 1.80
C PRO A 229 37.65 -1.74 1.33
N ASN A 230 36.52 -2.00 0.65
CA ASN A 230 35.57 -0.97 0.22
C ASN A 230 34.64 -0.47 1.35
N LEU A 231 34.63 -1.15 2.51
CA LEU A 231 33.78 -0.88 3.67
C LEU A 231 34.60 -0.50 4.91
N GLU A 232 35.86 -0.10 4.75
CA GLU A 232 36.66 0.44 5.86
C GLU A 232 36.02 1.73 6.43
N PRO A 233 36.29 2.09 7.70
CA PRO A 233 35.62 3.20 8.38
C PRO A 233 35.59 4.53 7.59
N GLU A 234 36.71 4.94 7.00
CA GLU A 234 36.78 6.19 6.23
C GLU A 234 35.93 6.13 4.95
N ALA A 235 35.83 4.94 4.33
CA ALA A 235 34.99 4.74 3.15
C ALA A 235 33.51 4.81 3.52
N LEU A 236 33.11 4.23 4.66
CA LEU A 236 31.74 4.30 5.16
C LEU A 236 31.33 5.74 5.49
N VAL A 237 32.17 6.49 6.22
CA VAL A 237 31.88 7.90 6.57
C VAL A 237 31.72 8.76 5.31
N ARG A 238 32.56 8.54 4.29
CA ARG A 238 32.41 9.25 3.01
C ARG A 238 31.13 8.85 2.29
N CYS A 239 30.78 7.56 2.30
CA CYS A 239 29.58 7.07 1.65
C CYS A 239 28.29 7.55 2.36
N SER A 240 28.22 7.50 3.69
CA SER A 240 27.02 7.88 4.46
C SER A 240 26.68 9.36 4.27
N ARG A 241 27.70 10.20 4.04
CA ARG A 241 27.55 11.63 3.75
C ARG A 241 27.23 11.96 2.30
N SER A 242 27.19 10.97 1.41
CA SER A 242 26.95 11.23 -0.02
C SER A 242 25.47 11.51 -0.30
N GLN A 243 25.21 12.40 -1.26
CA GLN A 243 23.84 12.70 -1.70
C GLN A 243 23.15 11.48 -2.34
N GLU A 244 23.92 10.51 -2.84
CA GLU A 244 23.38 9.25 -3.36
C GLU A 244 22.77 8.43 -2.21
N THR A 245 23.51 8.22 -1.12
CA THR A 245 23.04 7.47 0.05
C THR A 245 21.85 8.14 0.72
N GLN A 246 21.86 9.47 0.85
CA GLN A 246 20.71 10.23 1.35
C GLN A 246 19.46 9.94 0.52
N ARG A 247 19.58 10.00 -0.82
CA ARG A 247 18.47 9.69 -1.72
C ARG A 247 17.96 8.25 -1.62
N LEU A 248 18.82 7.30 -1.26
CA LEU A 248 18.37 5.91 -1.03
C LEU A 248 17.47 5.81 0.20
N VAL A 249 17.87 6.44 1.31
CA VAL A 249 17.10 6.46 2.57
C VAL A 249 15.80 7.26 2.40
N ASP A 250 15.88 8.45 1.80
CA ASP A 250 14.71 9.29 1.53
C ASP A 250 13.68 8.57 0.66
N ARG A 251 14.13 7.85 -0.38
CA ARG A 251 13.26 7.07 -1.25
C ARG A 251 12.56 5.95 -0.49
N ASP A 252 13.26 5.24 0.40
CA ASP A 252 12.63 4.20 1.21
C ASP A 252 11.59 4.81 2.16
N MET A 253 11.89 5.94 2.80
CA MET A 253 10.94 6.66 3.65
C MET A 253 9.71 7.16 2.89
N GLU A 254 9.90 7.74 1.70
CA GLU A 254 8.81 8.21 0.84
C GLU A 254 7.94 7.03 0.40
N LEU A 255 8.57 5.95 -0.07
CA LEU A 255 7.89 4.73 -0.49
C LEU A 255 7.05 4.14 0.64
N GLY A 256 7.59 4.08 1.86
CA GLY A 256 6.86 3.65 3.04
C GLY A 256 5.66 4.57 3.34
N THR A 257 5.90 5.88 3.40
CA THR A 257 4.87 6.88 3.74
C THR A 257 3.69 6.84 2.76
N GLN A 258 3.97 6.81 1.45
CA GLN A 258 2.95 6.72 0.39
C GLN A 258 2.11 5.45 0.48
N ASN A 259 2.64 4.39 1.08
CA ASN A 259 1.97 3.09 1.24
C ASN A 259 1.49 2.82 2.68
N GLY A 260 1.42 3.85 3.52
CA GLY A 260 0.79 3.80 4.83
C GLY A 260 1.66 3.28 5.97
N VAL A 261 2.99 3.38 5.83
CA VAL A 261 3.97 3.21 6.90
C VAL A 261 4.08 4.51 7.69
N TYR A 262 3.68 4.47 8.95
CA TYR A 262 3.75 5.62 9.87
C TYR A 262 4.42 5.27 11.21
N SER A 263 4.89 4.03 11.34
CA SER A 263 5.58 3.51 12.50
C SER A 263 6.45 2.32 12.11
N THR A 264 7.41 1.99 12.98
CA THR A 264 8.30 0.84 12.79
C THR A 264 8.16 -0.15 13.95
N PRO A 265 8.25 -1.46 13.69
CA PRO A 265 8.33 -2.06 12.36
C PRO A 265 6.98 -2.02 11.65
N THR A 266 7.00 -1.93 10.32
CA THR A 266 5.83 -2.20 9.48
C THR A 266 6.19 -3.25 8.44
N LEU A 267 5.32 -4.25 8.28
CA LEU A 267 5.53 -5.39 7.41
C LEU A 267 4.49 -5.40 6.28
N PHE A 268 4.93 -5.79 5.08
CA PHE A 268 4.07 -6.20 3.99
C PHE A 268 4.38 -7.67 3.67
N ILE A 269 3.40 -8.55 3.88
CA ILE A 269 3.54 -10.00 3.66
C ILE A 269 2.65 -10.35 2.46
N ASN A 270 3.26 -10.58 1.29
CA ASN A 270 2.54 -10.67 0.01
C ASN A 270 1.48 -9.56 -0.16
N GLY A 271 1.87 -8.33 0.18
CA GLY A 271 1.06 -7.11 0.09
C GLY A 271 0.04 -6.92 1.21
N VAL A 272 -0.10 -7.87 2.14
CA VAL A 272 -0.89 -7.66 3.37
C VAL A 272 -0.08 -6.84 4.35
N LEU A 273 -0.60 -5.66 4.68
CA LEU A 273 -0.01 -4.72 5.63
C LEU A 273 -0.25 -5.16 7.07
N MET A 274 0.82 -5.20 7.86
CA MET A 274 0.83 -5.48 9.29
C MET A 274 1.64 -4.39 10.00
N ARG A 275 1.06 -3.76 11.03
CA ARG A 275 1.66 -2.59 11.68
C ARG A 275 2.11 -2.91 13.11
N GLY A 276 3.37 -2.62 13.40
CA GLY A 276 3.96 -2.76 14.73
C GLY A 276 4.09 -4.20 15.21
N THR A 277 4.57 -4.35 16.45
CA THR A 277 4.80 -5.65 17.09
C THR A 277 3.56 -6.24 17.75
N GLY A 278 2.48 -5.46 17.92
CA GLY A 278 1.21 -5.93 18.47
C GLY A 278 0.52 -6.99 17.59
N GLU A 279 0.98 -7.16 16.36
CA GLU A 279 0.50 -8.18 15.42
C GLU A 279 1.49 -9.33 15.21
N ILE A 280 2.63 -9.40 15.94
CA ILE A 280 3.65 -10.44 15.76
C ILE A 280 3.05 -11.85 15.87
N GLN A 281 2.07 -12.07 16.74
CA GLN A 281 1.43 -13.38 16.89
C GLN A 281 0.68 -13.81 15.61
N ARG A 282 0.32 -12.86 14.72
CA ARG A 282 -0.31 -13.12 13.43
C ARG A 282 0.70 -13.50 12.33
N LEU A 283 2.01 -13.35 12.56
CA LEU A 283 3.03 -13.56 11.54
C LEU A 283 3.06 -15.00 11.03
N ASN A 284 3.17 -15.98 11.95
CA ASN A 284 3.14 -17.41 11.60
C ASN A 284 1.86 -17.82 10.84
N PRO A 285 0.63 -17.59 11.36
CA PRO A 285 -0.59 -18.01 10.65
C PRO A 285 -0.77 -17.29 9.32
N LEU A 286 -0.29 -16.04 9.19
CA LEU A 286 -0.33 -15.33 7.91
C LEU A 286 0.64 -15.92 6.89
N ILE A 287 1.88 -16.24 7.28
CA ILE A 287 2.85 -16.90 6.40
C ILE A 287 2.30 -18.27 5.94
N GLU A 288 1.73 -19.05 6.85
CA GLU A 288 1.13 -20.35 6.52
C GLU A 288 -0.03 -20.22 5.53
N ALA A 289 -0.92 -19.25 5.75
CA ALA A 289 -2.00 -18.97 4.82
C ALA A 289 -1.48 -18.58 3.43
N MET A 290 -0.44 -17.75 3.36
CA MET A 290 0.17 -17.33 2.09
C MET A 290 0.83 -18.50 1.35
N ILE A 291 1.55 -19.38 2.06
CA ILE A 291 2.14 -20.60 1.46
C ILE A 291 1.06 -21.50 0.87
N ALA A 292 -0.04 -21.72 1.61
CA ALA A 292 -1.15 -22.55 1.15
C ALA A 292 -1.84 -21.96 -0.09
N GLN A 293 -2.04 -20.63 -0.10
CA GLN A 293 -2.65 -19.94 -1.22
C GLN A 293 -1.81 -19.98 -2.50
N THR A 294 -0.50 -19.76 -2.40
CA THR A 294 0.42 -19.85 -3.55
C THR A 294 0.45 -21.27 -4.13
N SER A 295 0.41 -22.30 -3.26
CA SER A 295 0.34 -23.70 -3.68
C SER A 295 -0.94 -24.04 -4.44
N ASN A 296 -2.08 -23.49 -4.00
CA ASN A 296 -3.38 -23.68 -4.66
C ASN A 296 -3.50 -22.92 -5.99
N ALA A 297 -2.85 -21.76 -6.12
CA ALA A 297 -2.81 -21.02 -7.39
C ALA A 297 -1.99 -21.76 -8.46
N ALA A 298 -0.89 -22.40 -8.07
CA ALA A 298 -0.05 -23.20 -8.96
C ALA A 298 -0.77 -24.46 -9.46
N THR A 299 -1.58 -25.11 -8.63
CA THR A 299 -2.33 -26.33 -9.02
C THR A 299 -3.55 -26.04 -9.90
N GLN A 300 -4.12 -24.85 -9.83
CA GLN A 300 -5.26 -24.44 -10.67
C GLN A 300 -4.87 -23.84 -12.02
N GLY A 301 -3.59 -23.83 -12.40
CA GLY A 301 -3.12 -23.31 -13.69
C GLY A 301 -3.30 -21.78 -13.86
N SER A 302 -3.77 -21.08 -12.82
CA SER A 302 -3.83 -19.63 -12.77
C SER A 302 -2.46 -19.11 -12.33
N ASN A 303 -1.51 -19.07 -13.25
CA ASN A 303 -0.18 -18.53 -12.98
C ASN A 303 -0.32 -17.03 -12.64
N PRO A 304 0.04 -16.56 -11.43
CA PRO A 304 -0.12 -15.16 -11.04
C PRO A 304 1.15 -14.32 -11.28
N HIS A 305 2.14 -14.86 -11.99
CA HIS A 305 3.36 -14.13 -12.38
C HIS A 305 3.06 -13.03 -13.40
#